data_AF-A0AAN8IH95-F1
#
_entry.id   AF-A0AAN8IH95-F1
#
_cell.length_a   1.000
_cell.length_b   1.000
_cell.length_c   1.000
_cell.angle_alpha   90.00
_cell.angle_beta   90.00
_cell.angle_gamma   90.00
#
_symmetry.space_group_name_H-M   'P 1'
#
loop_
_entity.id
_entity.type
_entity.pdbx_description
1 polymer ?
#
loop_
_entity_poly.entity_id
_entity_poly.type
_entity_poly.pdbx_seq_one_letter_code
_entity_poly.pdbx_strand_id
1 'polypeptide(L)' 'SAAVTLERKRIDLTPLKKAHVPIFFIVGGPGSGKGTQCEKIVAKYGLSHLSSGDLLRDEVGR' A
#
# COMPACT_ATOMS: atom_id res chain seq x y z
N SER A 1 18.96 -1.72 -25.12
CA SER A 1 18.27 -1.93 -23.83
C SER A 1 18.14 -0.57 -23.17
N ALA A 2 16.97 0.06 -23.25
CA ALA A 2 16.78 1.41 -22.70
C ALA A 2 16.56 1.29 -21.20
N ALA A 3 17.48 1.85 -20.42
CA ALA A 3 17.27 2.03 -18.98
C ALA A 3 16.12 3.01 -18.82
N VAL A 4 14.98 2.54 -18.30
CA VAL A 4 13.89 3.41 -17.88
C VAL A 4 14.41 4.26 -16.72
N THR A 5 14.59 5.56 -16.97
CA THR A 5 14.87 6.52 -15.90
C THR A 5 13.59 6.69 -15.08
N LEU A 6 13.54 6.07 -13.91
CA LEU A 6 12.42 6.22 -12.98
C LEU A 6 12.51 7.62 -12.34
N GLU A 7 11.77 8.58 -12.87
CA GLU A 7 11.66 9.90 -12.27
C GLU A 7 10.91 9.79 -10.93
N ARG A 8 11.63 9.99 -9.81
CA ARG A 8 11.03 9.94 -8.48
C ARG A 8 10.37 11.28 -8.18
N LYS A 9 9.04 11.35 -8.26
CA LYS A 9 8.29 12.49 -7.72
C LYS A 9 8.58 12.62 -6.22
N ARG A 10 8.98 13.83 -5.80
CA ARG A 10 9.02 14.18 -4.37
C ARG A 10 7.57 14.32 -3.89
N ILE A 11 7.17 13.46 -2.97
CA ILE A 11 5.86 13.50 -2.32
C ILE A 11 6.00 14.24 -0.98
N ASP A 12 5.17 15.25 -0.73
CA ASP A 12 5.11 15.90 0.58
C ASP A 12 4.44 14.97 1.60
N LEU A 13 5.24 14.50 2.56
CA LEU A 13 4.79 13.61 3.64
C LEU A 13 4.41 14.37 4.92
N THR A 14 4.50 15.71 4.93
CA THR A 14 4.20 16.54 6.11
C THR A 14 2.79 16.27 6.68
N PRO A 15 1.72 16.13 5.88
CA PRO A 15 0.39 15.85 6.41
C PRO A 15 0.31 14.52 7.18
N LEU A 16 0.95 13.46 6.66
CA LEU A 16 1.01 12.15 7.30
C LEU A 16 1.74 12.22 8.65
N LYS A 17 2.88 12.93 8.69
CA LYS A 17 3.65 13.12 9.94
C LYS A 17 2.86 13.90 10.98
N LYS A 18 2.13 14.94 10.59
CA LYS A 18 1.31 15.76 11.51
C LYS A 18 0.11 14.99 12.05
N ALA A 19 -0.49 14.11 11.26
CA ALA A 19 -1.67 13.36 11.64
C ALA A 19 -1.42 12.35 12.78
N HIS A 20 -0.16 11.95 13.01
CA HIS A 20 0.22 10.94 14.03
C HIS A 20 -0.64 9.67 13.98
N VAL A 21 -1.10 9.30 12.78
CA VAL A 21 -1.90 8.11 12.57
C VAL A 21 -0.99 6.88 12.52
N PRO A 22 -1.38 5.76 13.15
CA PRO A 22 -0.59 4.53 13.08
C PRO A 22 -0.67 3.94 11.67
N ILE A 23 0.49 3.57 11.12
CA ILE A 23 0.62 2.93 9.80
C ILE A 23 1.22 1.54 10.00
N PHE A 24 0.50 0.52 9.53
CA PHE A 24 0.91 -0.87 9.63
C PHE A 24 1.31 -1.38 8.24
N PHE A 25 2.60 -1.70 8.07
CA PHE A 25 3.08 -2.34 6.84
C PHE A 25 2.97 -3.86 6.98
N ILE A 26 2.16 -4.48 6.12
CA ILE A 26 2.00 -5.93 6.05
C ILE A 26 2.69 -6.43 4.78
N VAL A 27 3.77 -7.18 4.96
CA VAL A 27 4.65 -7.67 3.88
C VAL A 27 4.78 -9.19 3.92
N GLY A 28 5.10 -9.81 2.78
CA GLY A 28 5.19 -11.26 2.65
C GLY A 28 5.05 -11.73 1.19
N GLY A 29 5.58 -12.92 0.89
CA GLY A 29 5.62 -13.48 -0.47
C GLY A 29 4.24 -13.84 -1.06
N PRO A 30 4.16 -14.21 -2.35
CA PRO A 30 2.93 -14.70 -2.96
C PRO A 30 2.33 -15.88 -2.17
N GLY A 31 1.00 -15.94 -2.06
CA GLY A 31 0.31 -17.01 -1.32
C GLY A 31 0.41 -16.94 0.22
N SER A 32 1.14 -16.00 0.81
CA SER A 32 1.33 -15.94 2.28
C SER A 32 0.10 -15.50 3.09
N GLY A 33 -1.07 -15.32 2.46
CA GLY A 33 -2.32 -14.98 3.15
C GLY A 33 -2.46 -13.54 3.66
N LYS A 34 -1.61 -12.60 3.22
CA LYS A 34 -1.66 -11.18 3.65
C LYS A 34 -3.05 -10.55 3.50
N GLY A 35 -3.66 -10.70 2.33
CA GLY A 35 -4.99 -10.12 2.05
C GLY A 35 -6.03 -10.59 3.05
N THR A 36 -6.10 -11.90 3.28
CA THR A 36 -7.00 -12.51 4.27
C THR A 36 -6.75 -12.00 5.69
N GLN A 37 -5.50 -11.76 6.08
CA GLN A 37 -5.19 -11.21 7.40
C GLN A 37 -5.52 -9.71 7.47
N CYS A 38 -5.24 -8.93 6.42
CA CYS A 38 -5.63 -7.54 6.32
C CYS A 38 -7.15 -7.36 6.47
N GLU A 39 -7.96 -8.18 5.78
CA GLU A 39 -9.42 -8.15 5.88
C GLU A 39 -9.90 -8.37 7.32
N LYS A 40 -9.31 -9.34 8.03
CA LYS A 40 -9.63 -9.59 9.45
C LYS A 40 -9.24 -8.42 10.35
N ILE A 41 -8.09 -7.81 10.11
CA ILE A 41 -7.60 -6.65 10.87
C ILE A 41 -8.54 -5.45 10.65
N VAL A 42 -8.91 -5.17 9.40
CA VAL A 42 -9.86 -4.11 9.03
C VAL A 42 -11.20 -4.33 9.72
N ALA A 43 -11.78 -5.53 9.61
CA ALA A 43 -13.05 -5.86 10.23
C ALA A 43 -13.01 -5.75 11.76
N LYS A 44 -11.89 -6.13 12.39
CA LYS A 44 -11.74 -6.12 13.85
C LYS A 44 -11.50 -4.72 14.42
N TYR A 45 -10.73 -3.88 13.73
CA TYR A 45 -10.25 -2.61 14.29
C TYR A 45 -10.76 -1.36 13.54
N GLY A 46 -11.59 -1.52 12.50
CA GLY A 46 -12.13 -0.40 11.73
C GLY A 46 -11.08 0.40 10.97
N LEU A 47 -9.95 -0.22 10.61
CA LEU A 47 -8.84 0.44 9.93
C LEU A 47 -9.09 0.58 8.42
N SER A 48 -8.51 1.61 7.82
CA SER A 48 -8.47 1.72 6.35
C SER A 48 -7.46 0.74 5.75
N HIS A 49 -7.81 0.12 4.62
CA HIS A 49 -6.94 -0.81 3.90
C HIS A 49 -6.43 -0.18 2.60
N LEU A 50 -5.10 -0.20 2.43
CA LEU A 50 -4.44 0.20 1.19
C LEU A 50 -3.62 -0.98 0.67
N SER A 51 -3.85 -1.36 -0.58
CA SER A 51 -3.22 -2.51 -1.22
C SER A 51 -2.50 -2.05 -2.48
N SER A 52 -1.17 -2.12 -2.47
CA SER A 52 -0.36 -1.80 -3.66
C SER A 52 -0.68 -2.72 -4.82
N GLY A 53 -1.06 -3.97 -4.54
CA GLY A 53 -1.50 -4.92 -5.56
C GLY A 53 -2.76 -4.46 -6.28
N ASP A 54 -3.74 -3.92 -5.56
CA ASP A 54 -4.98 -3.40 -6.17
C ASP A 54 -4.68 -2.16 -7.00
N LEU A 55 -3.93 -1.21 -6.44
CA LEU A 55 -3.52 0.01 -7.16
C LEU A 55 -2.76 -0.29 -8.46
N LEU A 56 -1.87 -1.29 -8.45
CA LEU A 56 -1.12 -1.68 -9.63
C LEU A 56 -1.98 -2.42 -10.65
N ARG A 57 -2.92 -3.27 -10.21
CA ARG A 57 -3.87 -3.95 -11.13
C ARG A 57 -4.81 -2.96 -11.80
N ASP A 58 -5.30 -1.97 -11.05
CA ASP A 58 -6.15 -0.91 -11.56
C ASP A 58 -5.43 -0.07 -12.62
N GLU A 59 -4.13 0.20 -12.42
CA GLU A 59 -3.33 0.95 -13.39
C GLU A 59 -3.03 0.15 -14.65
N VAL A 60 -2.73 -1.15 -14.54
CA VAL A 60 -2.49 -2.03 -15.70
C VAL A 60 -3.78 -2.36 -16.46
N GLY A 61 -4.93 -2.35 -15.77
CA GLY A 61 -6.23 -2.58 -16.37
C GLY A 61 -6.83 -1.36 -17.08
N ARG A 62 -6.20 -0.19 -16.97
CA ARG A 62 -6.54 1.04 -17.71
C ARG A 62 -5.76 1.14 -19.00
#